data_AF-W3X1B8-F1
#
_entry.id   AF-W3X1B8-F1
#
_cell.length_a   1.000
_cell.length_b   1.000
_cell.length_c   1.000
_cell.angle_alpha   90.00
_cell.angle_beta   90.00
_cell.angle_gamma   90.00
#
_symmetry.space_group_name_H-M   'P 1'
#
loop_
_entity.id
_entity.type
_entity.pdbx_description
1 polymer ?
#
loop_
_entity_poly.entity_id
_entity_poly.type
_entity_poly.pdbx_seq_one_letter_code
_entity_poly.pdbx_strand_id
1 'polypeptide(L)'
;MVSFTSVLLAAAATFSSVFAAPTSLAVRAPGELVARTASSTGTSGGYYYSFWTDNESIVTYTNGDAGKYSVTWNGSGNFVGGKGWSTGSTRAITFSGSYNPNGNSYLSVYGWTTSPLIEYYIVESYGTYNPSTGATYKGQVTSDGATYDIYTAQRVNAPSIEGTATFTQFWSVRQSKRSSGTVTTSNHFTAWSKLGMTLGTHNYQIVATEGYYSSGSATITVS
;
A
#
# COMPACT_ATOMS: atom_id res chain seq x y z
N MET A 1 -48.61 25.50 62.26
CA MET A 1 -48.00 24.62 63.28
C MET A 1 -48.99 23.51 63.59
N VAL A 2 -48.89 22.35 62.92
CA VAL A 2 -49.50 21.10 63.39
C VAL A 2 -48.69 19.94 62.83
N SER A 3 -48.26 19.06 63.73
CA SER A 3 -47.49 17.83 63.52
C SER A 3 -48.38 16.69 63.02
N PHE A 4 -47.85 15.78 62.19
CA PHE A 4 -48.35 14.40 62.09
C PHE A 4 -47.21 13.38 61.88
N THR A 5 -46.89 12.74 63.01
CA THR A 5 -46.78 11.29 63.27
C THR A 5 -46.44 10.32 62.13
N SER A 6 -45.38 9.54 62.40
CA SER A 6 -44.85 8.44 61.61
C SER A 6 -45.80 7.23 61.51
N VAL A 7 -45.86 6.61 60.34
CA VAL A 7 -46.31 5.21 60.16
C VAL A 7 -45.18 4.44 59.49
N LEU A 8 -44.61 3.50 60.25
CA LEU A 8 -43.73 2.44 59.77
C LEU A 8 -44.55 1.48 58.91
N LEU A 9 -44.14 1.28 57.65
CA LEU A 9 -44.53 0.12 56.86
C LEU A 9 -43.28 -0.74 56.63
N ALA A 10 -43.23 -1.89 57.29
CA ALA A 10 -42.25 -2.93 57.05
C ALA A 10 -42.61 -3.66 55.75
N ALA A 11 -41.78 -3.50 54.72
CA ALA A 11 -41.81 -4.35 53.53
C ALA A 11 -40.54 -5.23 53.56
N ALA A 12 -40.71 -6.50 53.94
CA ALA A 12 -39.71 -7.52 53.71
C ALA A 12 -39.75 -7.90 52.22
N ALA A 13 -38.75 -7.46 51.45
CA ALA A 13 -38.48 -8.01 50.14
C ALA A 13 -37.12 -8.73 50.20
N THR A 14 -37.18 -10.05 50.08
CA THR A 14 -36.02 -10.93 49.95
C THR A 14 -35.24 -10.58 48.68
N PHE A 15 -34.07 -9.96 48.82
CA PHE A 15 -33.11 -9.89 47.72
C PHE A 15 -32.43 -11.24 47.58
N SER A 16 -32.89 -12.05 46.64
CA SER A 16 -32.10 -13.14 46.08
C SER A 16 -30.91 -12.51 45.35
N SER A 17 -29.75 -12.47 46.01
CA SER A 17 -28.50 -12.12 45.36
C SER A 17 -28.13 -13.23 44.37
N VAL A 18 -28.57 -13.07 43.12
CA VAL A 18 -27.96 -13.83 42.02
C VAL A 18 -26.58 -13.21 41.80
N PHE A 19 -25.57 -13.75 42.48
CA PHE A 19 -24.20 -13.65 42.00
C PHE A 19 -24.13 -14.43 40.68
N ALA A 20 -24.47 -13.77 39.58
CA ALA A 20 -24.01 -14.20 38.27
C ALA A 20 -22.51 -13.92 38.24
N ALA A 21 -21.71 -14.85 38.75
CA ALA A 21 -20.30 -14.90 38.40
C ALA A 21 -20.25 -14.98 36.87
N PRO A 22 -19.52 -14.09 36.16
CA PRO A 22 -19.38 -14.21 34.72
C PRO A 22 -18.73 -15.56 34.44
N THR A 23 -19.52 -16.48 33.91
CA THR A 23 -19.06 -17.79 33.46
C THR A 23 -18.03 -17.56 32.36
N SER A 24 -16.81 -17.99 32.67
CA SER A 24 -15.70 -18.28 31.76
C SER A 24 -15.21 -17.14 30.86
N LEU A 25 -14.22 -16.39 31.37
CA LEU A 25 -13.11 -15.88 30.53
C LEU A 25 -12.24 -17.02 29.95
N ALA A 26 -12.52 -18.28 30.32
CA ALA A 26 -11.75 -19.47 29.96
C ALA A 26 -12.16 -20.15 28.63
N VAL A 27 -13.05 -19.56 27.81
CA VAL A 27 -13.44 -20.13 26.49
C VAL A 27 -13.25 -19.11 25.37
N ARG A 28 -12.07 -18.49 25.33
CA ARG A 28 -11.55 -17.97 24.07
C ARG A 28 -10.18 -18.61 23.86
N ALA A 29 -10.18 -19.73 23.14
CA ALA A 29 -8.92 -20.24 22.60
C ALA A 29 -8.24 -19.06 21.87
N PRO A 30 -6.94 -18.81 22.08
CA PRO A 30 -6.24 -17.86 21.23
C PRO A 30 -6.47 -18.33 19.79
N GLY A 31 -7.03 -17.44 18.96
CA GLY A 31 -7.16 -17.72 17.53
C GLY A 31 -5.79 -18.10 16.95
N GLU A 32 -5.79 -18.87 15.88
CA GLU A 32 -4.55 -19.22 15.18
C GLU A 32 -3.76 -17.94 14.86
N LEU A 33 -2.49 -17.90 15.27
CA LEU A 33 -1.60 -16.78 14.96
C LEU A 33 -1.32 -16.81 13.46
N VAL A 34 -1.95 -15.92 12.71
CA VAL A 34 -1.66 -15.75 11.28
C VAL A 34 -0.38 -14.94 11.13
N ALA A 35 0.61 -15.50 10.44
CA ALA A 35 1.86 -14.79 10.15
C ALA A 35 1.58 -13.54 9.31
N ARG A 36 2.18 -12.41 9.71
CA ARG A 36 2.11 -11.13 9.00
C ARG A 36 3.47 -10.50 8.98
N THR A 37 3.84 -9.88 7.87
CA THR A 37 5.03 -9.05 7.82
C THR A 37 4.68 -7.65 8.32
N ALA A 38 5.48 -7.09 9.24
CA ALA A 38 5.35 -5.70 9.66
C ALA A 38 6.03 -4.76 8.66
N SER A 39 5.53 -3.52 8.56
CA SER A 39 6.16 -2.47 7.76
C SER A 39 7.64 -2.31 8.13
N SER A 40 8.52 -2.33 7.13
CA SER A 40 9.96 -2.14 7.31
C SER A 40 10.63 -1.73 6.01
N THR A 41 11.78 -1.07 6.13
CA THR A 41 12.67 -0.78 5.02
C THR A 41 14.08 -1.24 5.38
N GLY A 42 14.95 -1.41 4.38
CA GLY A 42 16.31 -1.82 4.63
C GLY A 42 17.03 -2.24 3.36
N THR A 43 18.06 -3.07 3.52
CA THR A 43 18.78 -3.68 2.39
C THR A 43 18.75 -5.20 2.50
N SER A 44 18.62 -5.88 1.36
CA SER A 44 18.65 -7.34 1.27
C SER A 44 19.12 -7.76 -0.12
N GLY A 45 20.11 -8.65 -0.18
CA GLY A 45 20.68 -9.11 -1.45
C GLY A 45 21.36 -8.00 -2.26
N GLY A 46 21.84 -6.93 -1.60
CA GLY A 46 22.43 -5.77 -2.28
C GLY A 46 21.43 -4.76 -2.85
N TYR A 47 20.12 -4.97 -2.67
CA TYR A 47 19.07 -4.03 -3.08
C TYR A 47 18.43 -3.38 -1.85
N TYR A 48 17.99 -2.14 -2.00
CA TYR A 48 17.06 -1.53 -1.06
C TYR A 48 15.71 -2.24 -1.17
N TYR A 49 15.01 -2.37 -0.05
CA TYR A 49 13.60 -2.75 -0.04
C TYR A 49 12.79 -1.78 0.80
N SER A 50 11.55 -1.59 0.40
CA SER A 50 10.51 -0.97 1.21
C SER A 50 9.30 -1.88 1.22
N PHE A 51 8.72 -2.08 2.40
CA PHE A 51 7.45 -2.74 2.57
C PHE A 51 6.63 -1.97 3.60
N TRP A 52 5.44 -1.52 3.18
CA TRP A 52 4.48 -0.81 4.01
C TRP A 52 3.13 -1.52 3.93
N THR A 53 2.44 -1.62 5.06
CA THR A 53 1.05 -2.06 5.18
C THR A 53 0.33 -1.26 6.26
N ASP A 54 -0.97 -1.04 6.07
CA ASP A 54 -1.87 -0.49 7.09
C ASP A 54 -2.23 -1.49 8.20
N ASN A 55 -1.80 -2.75 8.07
CA ASN A 55 -2.15 -3.86 8.94
C ASN A 55 -3.64 -4.23 8.93
N GLU A 56 -4.38 -3.93 7.86
CA GLU A 56 -5.73 -4.45 7.62
C GLU A 56 -5.72 -5.74 6.78
N SER A 57 -4.81 -5.85 5.80
CA SER A 57 -4.62 -7.08 5.00
C SER A 57 -3.65 -8.08 5.65
N ILE A 58 -3.90 -9.38 5.49
CA ILE A 58 -2.90 -10.41 5.81
C ILE A 58 -1.89 -10.40 4.65
N VAL A 59 -0.67 -9.91 4.92
CA VAL A 59 0.38 -9.81 3.90
C VAL A 59 1.64 -10.50 4.41
N THR A 60 2.19 -11.39 3.58
CA THR A 60 3.52 -11.97 3.78
C THR A 60 4.42 -11.47 2.68
N TYR A 61 5.33 -10.55 3.04
CA TYR A 61 6.41 -10.07 2.17
C TYR A 61 7.71 -10.77 2.54
N THR A 62 8.42 -11.27 1.54
CA THR A 62 9.67 -12.01 1.75
C THR A 62 10.74 -11.52 0.78
N ASN A 63 11.86 -11.08 1.32
CA ASN A 63 13.06 -10.80 0.54
C ASN A 63 13.68 -12.14 0.10
N GLY A 64 13.95 -12.29 -1.20
CA GLY A 64 14.77 -13.37 -1.75
C GLY A 64 16.18 -12.88 -2.11
N ASP A 65 16.93 -13.72 -2.82
CA ASP A 65 18.29 -13.40 -3.28
C ASP A 65 18.32 -12.21 -4.24
N ALA A 66 19.41 -11.44 -4.21
CA ALA A 66 19.60 -10.29 -5.08
C ALA A 66 18.38 -9.35 -5.09
N GLY A 67 17.90 -8.98 -6.28
CA GLY A 67 16.72 -8.12 -6.45
C GLY A 67 15.37 -8.85 -6.36
N LYS A 68 15.34 -10.13 -5.94
CA LYS A 68 14.10 -10.91 -5.81
C LYS A 68 13.35 -10.58 -4.53
N TYR A 69 12.03 -10.44 -4.64
CA TYR A 69 11.09 -10.52 -3.53
C TYR A 69 9.85 -11.31 -3.93
N SER A 70 9.12 -11.82 -2.95
CA SER A 70 7.79 -12.39 -3.13
C SER A 70 6.81 -11.78 -2.14
N VAL A 71 5.56 -11.67 -2.55
CA VAL A 71 4.47 -11.22 -1.68
C VAL A 71 3.22 -12.05 -1.94
N THR A 72 2.56 -12.45 -0.87
CA THR A 72 1.18 -12.96 -0.88
C THR A 72 0.33 -12.05 -0.01
N TRP A 73 -0.90 -11.78 -0.46
CA TRP A 73 -1.82 -10.95 0.30
C TRP A 73 -3.25 -11.45 0.21
N ASN A 74 -4.02 -11.17 1.25
CA ASN A 74 -5.45 -11.39 1.32
C ASN A 74 -6.08 -10.45 2.34
N GLY A 75 -7.05 -9.64 1.94
CA GLY A 75 -7.85 -8.85 2.88
C GLY A 75 -8.43 -7.57 2.31
N SER A 76 -8.93 -6.74 3.22
CA SER A 76 -9.61 -5.47 2.93
C SER A 76 -8.75 -4.26 3.24
N GLY A 77 -7.44 -4.36 3.14
CA GLY A 77 -6.50 -3.28 3.45
C GLY A 77 -5.65 -2.85 2.26
N ASN A 78 -4.62 -2.06 2.54
CA ASN A 78 -3.60 -1.62 1.60
C ASN A 78 -2.19 -2.06 2.03
N PHE A 79 -1.37 -2.40 1.04
CA PHE A 79 0.07 -2.53 1.20
C PHE A 79 0.77 -2.12 -0.08
N VAL A 80 2.01 -1.66 0.04
CA VAL A 80 2.93 -1.47 -1.08
C VAL A 80 4.30 -1.99 -0.69
N GLY A 81 4.92 -2.79 -1.55
CA GLY A 81 6.26 -3.29 -1.26
C GLY A 81 7.02 -3.82 -2.45
N GLY A 82 8.35 -3.75 -2.37
CA GLY A 82 9.23 -4.17 -3.45
C GLY A 82 10.70 -3.85 -3.19
N LYS A 83 11.53 -4.15 -4.19
CA LYS A 83 12.98 -3.93 -4.16
C LYS A 83 13.45 -2.92 -5.22
N GLY A 84 14.60 -2.31 -4.98
CA GLY A 84 15.23 -1.33 -5.87
C GLY A 84 16.36 -0.60 -5.16
N TRP A 85 16.26 0.73 -5.09
CA TRP A 85 17.31 1.62 -4.60
C TRP A 85 16.78 2.62 -3.58
N SER A 86 17.60 2.93 -2.57
CA SER A 86 17.27 3.90 -1.51
C SER A 86 17.22 5.34 -2.02
N THR A 87 17.84 5.60 -3.16
CA THR A 87 17.77 6.88 -3.88
C THR A 87 17.45 6.60 -5.34
N GLY A 88 16.37 7.18 -5.83
CA GLY A 88 15.93 7.13 -7.22
C GLY A 88 16.92 7.85 -8.15
N SER A 89 16.90 7.45 -9.42
CA SER A 89 17.56 8.18 -10.49
C SER A 89 16.85 7.91 -11.82
N THR A 90 17.41 8.42 -12.91
CA THR A 90 16.95 8.19 -14.29
C THR A 90 17.39 6.84 -14.86
N ARG A 91 17.71 5.87 -14.00
CA ARG A 91 18.20 4.54 -14.42
C ARG A 91 17.15 3.77 -15.20
N ALA A 92 17.59 2.96 -16.17
CA ALA A 92 16.76 1.92 -16.72
C ALA A 92 16.65 0.77 -15.69
N ILE A 93 15.44 0.31 -15.42
CA ILE A 93 15.16 -0.73 -14.43
C ILE A 93 14.64 -1.95 -15.17
N THR A 94 15.34 -3.08 -15.08
CA THR A 94 14.83 -4.33 -15.65
C THR A 94 14.20 -5.15 -14.55
N PHE A 95 13.06 -5.77 -14.85
CA PHE A 95 12.40 -6.67 -13.92
C PHE A 95 11.80 -7.87 -14.65
N SER A 96 11.62 -8.96 -13.91
CA SER A 96 10.92 -10.14 -14.40
C SER A 96 10.20 -10.84 -13.26
N GLY A 97 9.13 -11.58 -13.59
CA GLY A 97 8.43 -12.33 -12.58
C GLY A 97 6.99 -12.67 -12.93
N SER A 98 6.32 -13.27 -11.94
CA SER A 98 4.89 -13.57 -11.97
C SER A 98 4.13 -12.56 -11.13
N TYR A 99 2.98 -12.12 -11.64
CA TYR A 99 2.09 -11.17 -10.97
C TYR A 99 0.65 -11.65 -11.18
N ASN A 100 0.03 -12.16 -10.11
CA ASN A 100 -1.25 -12.86 -10.14
C ASN A 100 -2.23 -12.21 -9.15
N PRO A 101 -2.72 -10.99 -9.44
CA PRO A 101 -3.71 -10.34 -8.60
C PRO A 101 -5.10 -10.94 -8.79
N ASN A 102 -5.87 -10.97 -7.70
CA ASN A 102 -7.31 -11.20 -7.70
C ASN A 102 -8.00 -10.00 -7.03
N GLY A 103 -8.36 -9.02 -7.86
CA GLY A 103 -8.94 -7.74 -7.43
C GLY A 103 -8.06 -6.55 -7.78
N ASN A 104 -8.16 -5.47 -6.99
CA ASN A 104 -7.39 -4.25 -7.22
C ASN A 104 -5.95 -4.39 -6.70
N SER A 105 -4.98 -4.21 -7.60
CA SER A 105 -3.55 -4.35 -7.33
C SER A 105 -2.76 -3.75 -8.49
N TYR A 106 -1.55 -3.27 -8.22
CA TYR A 106 -0.65 -2.67 -9.21
C TYR A 106 0.74 -3.32 -9.18
N LEU A 107 1.35 -3.45 -10.35
CA LEU A 107 2.78 -3.73 -10.53
C LEU A 107 3.40 -2.54 -11.24
N SER A 108 4.36 -1.88 -10.60
CA SER A 108 4.90 -0.61 -11.11
C SER A 108 6.36 -0.37 -10.71
N VAL A 109 7.07 0.45 -11.48
CA VAL A 109 8.16 1.23 -10.89
C VAL A 109 7.53 2.35 -10.07
N TYR A 110 7.84 2.37 -8.79
CA TYR A 110 7.23 3.21 -7.78
C TYR A 110 8.31 3.95 -7.00
N GLY A 111 8.05 5.21 -6.66
CA GLY A 111 8.96 5.95 -5.79
C GLY A 111 8.43 7.30 -5.38
N TRP A 112 9.29 8.01 -4.66
CA TRP A 112 8.97 9.32 -4.12
C TRP A 112 10.02 10.36 -4.47
N THR A 113 9.62 11.61 -4.49
CA THR A 113 10.51 12.77 -4.39
C THR A 113 10.08 13.68 -3.26
N THR A 114 11.02 14.48 -2.76
CA THR A 114 10.76 15.55 -1.79
C THR A 114 11.10 16.90 -2.40
N SER A 115 10.46 17.96 -1.91
CA SER A 115 10.63 19.34 -2.40
C SER A 115 10.55 19.47 -3.94
N PRO A 116 9.39 19.18 -4.57
CA PRO A 116 8.09 18.86 -3.97
C PRO A 116 7.90 17.40 -3.57
N LEU A 117 6.98 17.16 -2.62
CA LEU A 117 6.52 15.83 -2.23
C LEU A 117 5.65 15.23 -3.34
N ILE A 118 6.20 14.26 -4.07
CA ILE A 118 5.52 13.58 -5.18
C ILE A 118 5.67 12.08 -4.99
N GLU A 119 4.56 11.37 -5.10
CA GLU A 119 4.53 9.92 -5.28
C GLU A 119 4.38 9.64 -6.77
N TYR A 120 5.17 8.73 -7.34
CA TYR A 120 5.09 8.45 -8.77
C TYR A 120 5.03 6.96 -9.08
N TYR A 121 4.33 6.66 -10.17
CA TYR A 121 4.08 5.33 -10.67
C TYR A 121 4.33 5.27 -12.18
N ILE A 122 5.11 4.27 -12.60
CA ILE A 122 5.12 3.78 -13.97
C ILE A 122 4.53 2.37 -13.91
N VAL A 123 3.22 2.28 -14.16
CA VAL A 123 2.40 1.08 -14.00
C VAL A 123 2.55 0.18 -15.21
N GLU A 124 3.07 -1.02 -14.97
CA GLU A 124 3.36 -2.04 -15.99
C GLU A 124 2.22 -3.04 -16.13
N SER A 125 1.53 -3.33 -15.03
CA SER A 125 0.31 -4.13 -14.98
C SER A 125 -0.55 -3.72 -13.79
N TYR A 126 -1.83 -4.04 -13.86
CA TYR A 126 -2.80 -3.85 -12.79
C TYR A 126 -3.88 -4.92 -12.85
N GLY A 127 -4.57 -5.14 -11.74
CA GLY A 127 -5.66 -6.10 -11.62
C GLY A 127 -6.96 -5.60 -12.26
N THR A 128 -8.05 -5.66 -11.50
CA THR A 128 -9.40 -5.34 -12.00
C THR A 128 -9.70 -3.85 -12.10
N TYR A 129 -8.87 -3.00 -11.50
CA TYR A 129 -9.08 -1.55 -11.44
C TYR A 129 -7.90 -0.81 -12.07
N ASN A 130 -8.20 0.13 -12.98
CA ASN A 130 -7.18 0.98 -13.57
C ASN A 130 -6.81 2.10 -12.58
N PRO A 131 -5.55 2.21 -12.12
CA PRO A 131 -5.16 3.21 -11.14
C PRO A 131 -5.38 4.67 -11.58
N SER A 132 -5.53 4.95 -12.88
CA SER A 132 -5.79 6.30 -13.38
C SER A 132 -7.26 6.72 -13.30
N THR A 133 -8.18 5.85 -12.87
CA THR A 133 -9.59 6.22 -12.71
C THR A 133 -9.72 7.38 -11.71
N GLY A 134 -10.32 8.48 -12.17
CA GLY A 134 -10.47 9.72 -11.38
C GLY A 134 -9.26 10.66 -11.41
N ALA A 135 -8.16 10.26 -12.05
CA ALA A 135 -7.00 11.13 -12.28
C ALA A 135 -7.21 12.05 -13.50
N THR A 136 -6.46 13.16 -13.54
CA THR A 136 -6.48 14.10 -14.66
C THR A 136 -5.51 13.64 -15.74
N TYR A 137 -6.00 13.37 -16.96
CA TYR A 137 -5.15 13.03 -18.10
C TYR A 137 -4.28 14.23 -18.54
N LYS A 138 -3.02 13.97 -18.88
CA LYS A 138 -2.01 14.98 -19.22
C LYS A 138 -1.39 14.77 -20.60
N GLY A 139 -1.40 13.55 -21.12
CA GLY A 139 -0.78 13.21 -22.40
C GLY A 139 -0.35 11.75 -22.43
N GLN A 140 0.56 11.40 -23.33
CA GLN A 140 1.09 10.05 -23.46
C GLN A 140 2.59 10.06 -23.73
N VAL A 141 3.25 8.94 -23.44
CA VAL A 141 4.65 8.69 -23.78
C VAL A 141 4.80 7.30 -24.35
N THR A 142 5.61 7.16 -25.40
CA THR A 142 6.07 5.84 -25.87
C THR A 142 7.45 5.57 -25.30
N SER A 143 7.59 4.46 -24.59
CA SER A 143 8.86 3.97 -24.04
C SER A 143 8.87 2.44 -24.10
N ASP A 144 10.04 1.85 -24.31
CA ASP A 144 10.24 0.39 -24.18
C ASP A 144 9.23 -0.45 -25.00
N GLY A 145 8.87 0.07 -26.19
CA GLY A 145 7.95 -0.60 -27.14
C GLY A 145 6.46 -0.51 -26.81
N ALA A 146 6.04 0.34 -25.86
CA ALA A 146 4.62 0.55 -25.56
C ALA A 146 4.28 2.01 -25.29
N THR A 147 2.99 2.32 -25.44
CA THR A 147 2.41 3.61 -25.07
C THR A 147 1.91 3.56 -23.62
N TYR A 148 2.18 4.65 -22.92
CA TYR A 148 1.74 4.91 -21.56
C TYR A 148 0.91 6.18 -21.54
N ASP A 149 -0.27 6.10 -20.94
CA ASP A 149 -1.10 7.27 -20.68
C ASP A 149 -0.60 7.96 -19.41
N ILE A 150 -0.44 9.29 -19.46
CA ILE A 150 0.10 10.10 -18.37
C ILE A 150 -1.03 10.80 -17.64
N TYR A 151 -1.02 10.69 -16.30
CA TYR A 151 -2.01 11.33 -15.44
C TYR A 151 -1.38 12.00 -14.22
N THR A 152 -2.15 12.91 -13.62
CA THR A 152 -1.85 13.49 -12.31
C THR A 152 -3.07 13.45 -11.40
N ALA A 153 -2.84 13.27 -10.11
CA ALA A 153 -3.88 13.35 -9.08
C ALA A 153 -3.32 14.02 -7.82
N GLN A 154 -4.19 14.50 -6.94
CA GLN A 154 -3.80 14.98 -5.62
C GLN A 154 -4.33 14.02 -4.55
N ARG A 155 -3.47 13.65 -3.61
CA ARG A 155 -3.84 12.96 -2.38
C ARG A 155 -3.89 13.99 -1.27
N VAL A 156 -5.01 14.06 -0.55
CA VAL A 156 -5.23 15.03 0.53
C VAL A 156 -5.23 14.30 1.85
N ASN A 157 -4.43 14.77 2.82
CA ASN A 157 -4.29 14.18 4.15
C ASN A 157 -4.07 12.65 4.13
N ALA A 158 -3.20 12.19 3.25
CA ALA A 158 -2.91 10.77 3.04
C ALA A 158 -1.53 10.38 3.61
N PRO A 159 -1.31 9.08 3.93
CA PRO A 159 0.01 8.58 4.30
C PRO A 159 1.06 8.86 3.23
N SER A 160 2.27 9.23 3.65
CA SER A 160 3.42 9.49 2.79
C SER A 160 4.73 9.19 3.50
N ILE A 161 5.86 9.33 2.79
CA ILE A 161 7.21 9.24 3.38
C ILE A 161 7.53 10.36 4.38
N GLU A 162 6.71 11.41 4.45
CA GLU A 162 6.81 12.53 5.41
C GLU A 162 5.67 12.49 6.46
N GLY A 163 5.01 11.34 6.62
CA GLY A 163 3.81 11.21 7.46
C GLY A 163 2.53 11.59 6.73
N THR A 164 1.49 12.00 7.45
CA THR A 164 0.23 12.43 6.82
C THR A 164 0.42 13.77 6.13
N ALA A 165 0.23 13.82 4.82
CA ALA A 165 0.47 15.01 4.00
C ALA A 165 -0.54 15.15 2.85
N THR A 166 -0.53 16.32 2.21
CA THR A 166 -1.17 16.52 0.91
C THR A 166 -0.08 16.59 -0.15
N PHE A 167 -0.17 15.71 -1.16
CA PHE A 167 0.88 15.55 -2.17
C PHE A 167 0.30 15.22 -3.54
N THR A 168 1.12 15.39 -4.58
CA THR A 168 0.74 15.09 -5.95
C THR A 168 1.21 13.69 -6.34
N GLN A 169 0.40 12.99 -7.12
CA GLN A 169 0.75 11.71 -7.71
C GLN A 169 0.97 11.86 -9.21
N PHE A 170 2.08 11.32 -9.73
CA PHE A 170 2.33 11.21 -11.16
C PHE A 170 2.20 9.78 -11.63
N TRP A 171 1.53 9.59 -12.76
CA TRP A 171 1.25 8.27 -13.30
C TRP A 171 1.67 8.19 -14.77
N SER A 172 2.35 7.13 -15.14
CA SER A 172 2.38 6.58 -16.49
C SER A 172 1.74 5.20 -16.44
N VAL A 173 0.62 5.00 -17.13
CA VAL A 173 -0.11 3.72 -17.12
C VAL A 173 0.03 3.04 -18.48
N ARG A 174 0.67 1.87 -18.52
CA ARG A 174 0.89 1.11 -19.75
C ARG A 174 -0.44 0.66 -20.35
N GLN A 175 -0.66 0.93 -21.63
CA GLN A 175 -1.90 0.53 -22.33
C GLN A 175 -2.01 -0.99 -22.51
N SER A 176 -0.87 -1.69 -22.65
CA SER A 176 -0.81 -3.15 -22.67
C SER A 176 -0.15 -3.65 -21.38
N LYS A 177 -0.77 -4.58 -20.66
CA LYS A 177 -0.23 -5.08 -19.38
C LYS A 177 0.95 -6.03 -19.61
N ARG A 178 1.98 -5.99 -18.75
CA ARG A 178 3.09 -6.96 -18.71
C ARG A 178 3.65 -7.14 -17.30
N SER A 179 4.33 -8.26 -17.05
CA SER A 179 5.00 -8.55 -15.76
C SER A 179 6.52 -8.73 -15.87
N SER A 180 7.11 -8.35 -17.00
CA SER A 180 8.56 -8.37 -17.21
C SER A 180 9.00 -7.39 -18.29
N GLY A 181 10.25 -6.96 -18.22
CA GLY A 181 10.91 -6.11 -19.20
C GLY A 181 11.67 -4.95 -18.55
N THR A 182 12.10 -4.01 -19.38
CA THR A 182 12.84 -2.82 -18.94
C THR A 182 11.94 -1.60 -18.93
N VAL A 183 12.05 -0.78 -17.89
CA VAL A 183 11.44 0.54 -17.77
C VAL A 183 12.54 1.59 -17.83
N THR A 184 12.61 2.32 -18.93
CA THR A 184 13.56 3.43 -19.11
C THR A 184 13.01 4.68 -18.41
N THR A 185 13.23 4.79 -17.09
CA THR A 185 12.59 5.85 -16.26
C THR A 185 12.87 7.27 -16.75
N SER A 186 14.04 7.52 -17.36
CA SER A 186 14.38 8.80 -17.97
C SER A 186 13.38 9.27 -19.02
N ASN A 187 12.80 8.35 -19.81
CA ASN A 187 11.79 8.68 -20.82
C ASN A 187 10.50 9.20 -20.17
N HIS A 188 10.05 8.53 -19.10
CA HIS A 188 8.87 8.91 -18.34
C HIS A 188 9.06 10.25 -17.64
N PHE A 189 10.17 10.42 -16.92
CA PHE A 189 10.46 11.64 -16.18
C PHE A 189 10.61 12.85 -17.11
N THR A 190 11.23 12.65 -18.27
CA THR A 190 11.32 13.68 -19.32
C THR A 190 9.95 14.03 -19.89
N ALA A 191 9.10 13.03 -20.15
CA ALA A 191 7.75 13.26 -20.66
C ALA A 191 6.88 14.01 -19.64
N TRP A 192 6.95 13.65 -18.36
CA TRP A 192 6.28 14.36 -17.28
C TRP A 192 6.74 15.82 -17.20
N SER A 193 8.05 16.07 -17.21
CA SER A 193 8.60 17.43 -17.15
C SER A 193 8.09 18.30 -18.32
N LYS A 194 8.03 17.77 -19.55
CA LYS A 194 7.46 18.46 -20.73
C LYS A 194 5.98 18.83 -20.57
N LEU A 195 5.25 18.11 -19.71
CA LEU A 195 3.83 18.35 -19.40
C LEU A 195 3.64 19.23 -18.15
N GLY A 196 4.71 19.85 -17.65
CA GLY A 196 4.70 20.68 -16.43
C GLY A 196 4.64 19.88 -15.13
N MET A 197 4.95 18.58 -15.18
CA MET A 197 4.97 17.67 -14.04
C MET A 197 6.42 17.41 -13.63
N THR A 198 6.99 18.33 -12.86
CA THR A 198 8.41 18.30 -12.47
C THR A 198 8.62 17.54 -11.16
N LEU A 199 9.50 16.54 -11.20
CA LEU A 199 9.92 15.78 -10.01
C LEU A 199 10.85 16.61 -9.11
N GLY A 200 10.80 16.33 -7.80
CA GLY A 200 11.72 16.91 -6.80
C GLY A 200 13.01 16.11 -6.62
N THR A 201 13.61 16.22 -5.43
CA THR A 201 14.78 15.41 -5.05
C THR A 201 14.36 13.98 -4.80
N HIS A 202 15.02 13.01 -5.45
CA HIS A 202 14.67 11.60 -5.32
C HIS A 202 14.84 11.05 -3.90
N ASN A 203 13.79 10.40 -3.39
CA ASN A 203 13.85 9.45 -2.28
C ASN A 203 13.96 8.02 -2.87
N TYR A 204 13.42 6.97 -2.25
CA TYR A 204 13.54 5.62 -2.79
C TYR A 204 12.82 5.41 -4.13
N GLN A 205 13.26 4.38 -4.87
CA GLN A 205 12.68 3.92 -6.13
C GLN A 205 12.77 2.40 -6.21
N ILE A 206 11.63 1.74 -6.33
CA ILE A 206 11.50 0.28 -6.29
C ILE A 206 10.58 -0.23 -7.40
N VAL A 207 10.68 -1.51 -7.74
CA VAL A 207 9.63 -2.21 -8.48
C VAL A 207 8.66 -2.79 -7.47
N ALA A 208 7.52 -2.13 -7.28
CA ALA A 208 6.56 -2.42 -6.25
C ALA A 208 5.39 -3.28 -6.75
N THR A 209 4.93 -4.15 -5.87
CA THR A 209 3.58 -4.72 -5.89
C THR A 209 2.76 -3.98 -4.84
N GLU A 210 1.61 -3.46 -5.24
CA GLU A 210 0.62 -2.83 -4.36
C GLU A 210 -0.69 -3.62 -4.43
N GLY A 211 -1.37 -3.82 -3.31
CA GLY A 211 -2.67 -4.47 -3.28
C GLY A 211 -3.63 -3.72 -2.38
N TYR A 212 -4.83 -3.46 -2.91
CA TYR A 212 -5.87 -2.68 -2.25
C TYR A 212 -7.19 -3.45 -2.24
N TYR A 213 -7.71 -3.77 -1.06
CA TYR A 213 -8.98 -4.50 -0.88
C TYR A 213 -9.08 -5.73 -1.81
N SER A 214 -8.06 -6.57 -1.79
CA SER A 214 -7.88 -7.66 -2.74
C SER A 214 -7.10 -8.83 -2.17
N SER A 215 -6.88 -9.84 -3.01
CA SER A 215 -5.99 -10.97 -2.73
C SER A 215 -5.07 -11.20 -3.92
N GLY A 216 -3.98 -11.95 -3.72
CA GLY A 216 -3.11 -12.32 -4.82
C GLY A 216 -1.71 -12.74 -4.40
N SER A 217 -0.87 -12.92 -5.41
CA SER A 217 0.56 -13.18 -5.21
C SER A 217 1.42 -12.55 -6.29
N ALA A 218 2.65 -12.20 -5.94
CA ALA A 218 3.67 -11.79 -6.88
C ALA A 218 5.04 -12.33 -6.48
N THR A 219 5.89 -12.59 -7.47
CA THR A 219 7.32 -12.85 -7.28
C THR A 219 8.04 -12.10 -8.37
N ILE A 220 8.82 -11.10 -7.98
CA ILE A 220 9.46 -10.15 -8.89
C ILE A 220 10.95 -10.12 -8.59
N THR A 221 11.76 -10.13 -9.64
CA THR A 221 13.21 -9.94 -9.58
C THR A 221 13.58 -8.66 -10.30
N VAL A 222 14.28 -7.77 -9.60
CA VAL A 222 14.76 -6.48 -10.09
C VAL A 222 16.25 -6.57 -10.42
N SER A 223 16.68 -5.92 -11.50
CA SER A 223 18.09 -5.82 -11.91
C SER A 223 18.41 -4.46 -12.52
#